data_AF-A0A424YV36-F1
#
_entry.id   AF-A0A424YV36-F1
#
_cell.length_a   1.000
_cell.length_b   1.000
_cell.length_c   1.000
_cell.angle_alpha   90.00
_cell.angle_beta   90.00
_cell.angle_gamma   90.00
#
_symmetry.space_group_name_H-M   'P 1'
#
loop_
_entity.id
_entity.type
_entity.pdbx_description
1 polymer ?
#
loop_
_entity_poly.entity_id
_entity_poly.type
_entity_poly.pdbx_seq_one_letter_code
_entity_poly.pdbx_strand_id
1 'polypeptide(L)'
;MERKDSADSFRDYLSSGGFPEYLRTGLDEVLQNLFMDIIARDIIYRNPVKNPGKVTEIAVYLLGNIAREFTLSRLQKTFSSIGSKITIASYLNLLEDAYIIFTLPRFSYSQNSRQINPKKAYAIDNGLIHANSVLFSEDRGRFLENHIFLELRKRYRELFYFREKGECDFIVKEQMKITKAI
;
A
#
# COMPACT_ATOMS: atom_id res chain seq x y z
N MET A 1 -0.71 -28.09 -2.25
CA MET A 1 0.42 -28.82 -2.89
C MET A 1 1.66 -27.95 -2.71
N GLU A 2 2.65 -28.42 -1.96
CA GLU A 2 3.92 -27.70 -1.80
C GLU A 2 4.59 -27.57 -3.17
N ARG A 3 4.78 -26.35 -3.66
CA ARG A 3 5.51 -26.10 -4.90
C ARG A 3 7.00 -26.13 -4.58
N LYS A 4 7.80 -26.79 -5.44
CA LYS A 4 9.26 -26.74 -5.31
C LYS A 4 9.75 -25.32 -5.50
N ASP A 5 10.76 -24.93 -4.74
CA ASP A 5 11.42 -23.63 -4.88
C ASP A 5 11.96 -23.46 -6.30
N SER A 6 11.49 -22.43 -6.99
CA SER A 6 11.79 -22.12 -8.37
C SER A 6 11.42 -20.66 -8.70
N ALA A 7 12.00 -20.14 -9.80
CA ALA A 7 11.62 -18.83 -10.32
C ALA A 7 10.15 -18.79 -10.78
N ASP A 8 9.55 -19.91 -11.17
CA ASP A 8 8.14 -19.99 -11.51
C ASP A 8 7.27 -19.89 -10.26
N SER A 9 7.56 -20.67 -9.22
CA SER A 9 6.80 -20.62 -7.96
C SER A 9 6.88 -19.24 -7.30
N PHE A 10 8.00 -18.53 -7.41
CA PHE A 10 8.12 -17.16 -6.92
C PHE A 10 7.29 -16.17 -7.75
N ARG A 11 7.25 -16.32 -9.08
CA ARG A 11 6.41 -15.49 -9.96
C ARG A 11 4.93 -15.70 -9.65
N ASP A 12 4.52 -16.94 -9.46
CA ASP A 12 3.14 -17.27 -9.09
C ASP A 12 2.78 -16.65 -7.73
N TYR A 13 3.66 -16.77 -6.73
CA TYR A 13 3.47 -16.15 -5.43
C TYR A 13 3.40 -14.61 -5.53
N LEU A 14 4.25 -13.98 -6.35
CA LEU A 14 4.21 -12.53 -6.54
C LEU A 14 2.87 -12.05 -7.11
N SER A 15 2.21 -12.86 -7.95
CA SER A 15 0.90 -12.51 -8.52
C SER A 15 -0.26 -12.88 -7.60
N SER A 16 -0.23 -14.07 -7.01
CA SER A 16 -1.34 -14.63 -6.22
C SER A 16 -1.34 -14.17 -4.75
N GLY A 17 -0.22 -13.70 -4.24
CA GLY A 17 -0.07 -13.35 -2.82
C GLY A 17 -0.07 -14.55 -1.89
N GLY A 18 -0.30 -14.29 -0.60
CA GLY A 18 -0.15 -15.26 0.50
C GLY A 18 -1.44 -15.69 1.19
N PHE A 19 -2.61 -15.22 0.78
CA PHE A 19 -3.88 -15.52 1.46
C PHE A 19 -4.28 -17.00 1.30
N PRO A 20 -4.36 -17.79 2.39
CA PRO A 20 -4.51 -19.25 2.27
C PRO A 20 -5.79 -19.72 1.57
N GLU A 21 -6.90 -19.02 1.76
CA GLU A 21 -8.16 -19.40 1.14
C GLU A 21 -8.15 -19.15 -0.37
N TYR A 22 -7.64 -18.00 -0.79
CA TYR A 22 -7.42 -17.71 -2.20
C TYR A 22 -6.48 -18.71 -2.86
N LEU A 23 -5.37 -19.08 -2.20
CA LEU A 23 -4.45 -20.08 -2.73
C LEU A 23 -5.08 -21.48 -2.88
N ARG A 24 -6.17 -21.78 -2.16
CA ARG A 24 -6.93 -23.03 -2.32
C ARG A 24 -7.98 -22.95 -3.41
N THR A 25 -8.68 -21.82 -3.53
CA THR A 25 -9.85 -21.68 -4.41
C THR A 25 -9.52 -21.09 -5.77
N GLY A 26 -8.53 -20.19 -5.85
CA GLY A 26 -8.22 -19.39 -7.03
C GLY A 26 -9.29 -18.34 -7.37
N LEU A 27 -10.25 -18.09 -6.49
CA LEU A 27 -11.39 -17.21 -6.73
C LEU A 27 -11.12 -15.80 -6.19
N ASP A 28 -11.05 -14.81 -7.07
CA ASP A 28 -10.84 -13.40 -6.69
C ASP A 28 -11.93 -12.89 -5.72
N GLU A 29 -13.15 -13.42 -5.81
CA GLU A 29 -14.26 -13.13 -4.89
C GLU A 29 -13.90 -13.33 -3.42
N VAL A 30 -13.04 -14.31 -3.10
CA VAL A 30 -12.56 -14.53 -1.72
C VAL A 30 -11.81 -13.30 -1.21
N LEU A 31 -10.92 -12.73 -2.03
CA LEU A 31 -10.12 -11.57 -1.66
C LEU A 31 -10.94 -10.28 -1.70
N GLN A 32 -11.91 -10.18 -2.60
CA GLN A 32 -12.84 -9.04 -2.65
C GLN A 32 -13.75 -9.02 -1.43
N ASN A 33 -14.29 -10.17 -1.03
CA ASN A 33 -15.09 -10.30 0.18
C ASN A 33 -14.26 -10.00 1.43
N LEU A 34 -13.04 -10.55 1.51
CA LEU A 34 -12.11 -10.24 2.60
C LEU A 34 -11.81 -8.74 2.70
N PHE A 35 -11.54 -8.08 1.57
CA PHE A 35 -11.30 -6.64 1.52
C PHE A 35 -12.50 -5.85 2.05
N MET A 36 -13.70 -6.14 1.56
CA MET A 36 -14.93 -5.46 1.99
C MET A 36 -15.23 -5.71 3.47
N ASP A 37 -14.96 -6.91 3.95
CA ASP A 37 -15.10 -7.30 5.35
C ASP A 37 -14.16 -6.51 6.27
N ILE A 38 -12.89 -6.32 5.89
CA ILE A 38 -11.93 -5.49 6.65
C ILE A 38 -12.43 -4.03 6.67
N ILE A 39 -12.81 -3.49 5.51
CA ILE A 39 -13.36 -2.13 5.41
C ILE A 39 -14.57 -1.96 6.34
N ALA A 40 -15.51 -2.91 6.33
CA ALA A 40 -16.71 -2.83 7.16
C ALA A 40 -16.40 -2.99 8.65
N ARG A 41 -15.76 -4.10 9.04
CA ARG A 41 -15.61 -4.51 10.44
C ARG A 41 -14.48 -3.79 11.18
N ASP A 42 -13.38 -3.51 10.49
CA ASP A 42 -12.19 -2.94 11.13
C ASP A 42 -12.10 -1.43 10.98
N ILE A 43 -12.75 -0.86 9.94
CA ILE A 43 -12.77 0.59 9.74
C ILE A 43 -14.13 1.19 10.07
N ILE A 44 -15.18 0.85 9.33
CA ILE A 44 -16.47 1.56 9.38
C ILE A 44 -17.17 1.36 10.73
N TYR A 45 -17.23 0.14 11.26
CA TYR A 45 -17.92 -0.13 12.52
C TYR A 45 -17.17 0.36 13.77
N ARG A 46 -15.86 0.56 13.68
CA ARG A 46 -15.03 0.99 14.82
C ARG A 46 -14.83 2.49 14.91
N ASN A 47 -15.15 3.24 13.85
CA ASN A 47 -14.81 4.65 13.73
C ASN A 47 -16.00 5.47 13.23
N PRO A 48 -16.17 6.73 13.68
CA PRO A 48 -17.20 7.63 13.17
C PRO A 48 -16.83 8.17 11.77
N VAL A 49 -16.89 7.29 10.76
CA VAL A 49 -16.55 7.62 9.36
C VAL A 49 -17.70 8.37 8.70
N LYS A 50 -17.47 9.64 8.33
CA LYS A 50 -18.50 10.48 7.67
C LYS A 50 -18.96 9.94 6.31
N ASN A 51 -18.04 9.39 5.52
CA ASN A 51 -18.35 8.88 4.19
C ASN A 51 -17.68 7.50 3.97
N PRO A 52 -18.35 6.42 4.41
CA PRO A 52 -17.80 5.06 4.32
C PRO A 52 -17.42 4.64 2.89
N GLY A 53 -18.27 4.93 1.90
CA GLY A 53 -17.99 4.56 0.50
C GLY A 53 -16.71 5.18 -0.04
N LYS A 54 -16.36 6.38 0.43
CA LYS A 54 -15.14 7.06 0.05
C LYS A 54 -13.86 6.46 0.62
N VAL A 55 -13.95 5.78 1.76
CA VAL A 55 -12.82 5.00 2.29
C VAL A 55 -12.50 3.86 1.32
N THR A 56 -13.53 3.13 0.88
CA THR A 56 -13.40 2.05 -0.12
C THR A 56 -12.83 2.56 -1.44
N GLU A 57 -13.35 3.67 -1.96
CA GLU A 57 -12.85 4.26 -3.21
C GLU A 57 -11.37 4.67 -3.14
N ILE A 58 -10.95 5.29 -2.03
CA ILE A 58 -9.53 5.63 -1.82
C ILE A 58 -8.69 4.36 -1.75
N ALA A 59 -9.13 3.34 -1.01
CA ALA A 59 -8.40 2.10 -0.87
C ALA A 59 -8.18 1.42 -2.22
N VAL A 60 -9.24 1.24 -3.03
CA VAL A 60 -9.15 0.68 -4.38
C VAL A 60 -8.22 1.51 -5.27
N TYR A 61 -8.29 2.83 -5.20
CA TYR A 61 -7.40 3.71 -5.96
C TYR A 61 -5.93 3.54 -5.56
N LEU A 62 -5.62 3.44 -4.27
CA LEU A 62 -4.26 3.23 -3.78
C LEU A 62 -3.74 1.85 -4.14
N LEU A 63 -4.58 0.81 -4.10
CA LEU A 63 -4.21 -0.53 -4.56
C LEU A 63 -3.85 -0.53 -6.06
N GLY A 64 -4.62 0.16 -6.91
CA GLY A 64 -4.25 0.32 -8.32
C GLY A 64 -2.98 1.15 -8.54
N ASN A 65 -2.63 1.99 -7.56
CA ASN A 65 -1.50 2.92 -7.60
C ASN A 65 -0.37 2.57 -6.59
N ILE A 66 -0.23 1.30 -6.18
CA ILE A 66 0.87 0.84 -5.31
C ILE A 66 2.26 1.23 -5.82
N ALA A 67 3.21 1.51 -4.94
CA ALA A 67 4.55 2.01 -5.24
C ALA A 67 4.61 3.34 -6.02
N ARG A 68 3.49 3.92 -6.48
CA ARG A 68 3.46 5.24 -7.12
C ARG A 68 3.34 6.35 -6.09
N GLU A 69 3.89 7.50 -6.43
CA GLU A 69 3.75 8.70 -5.61
C GLU A 69 2.33 9.27 -5.62
N PHE A 70 1.82 9.58 -4.44
CA PHE A 70 0.60 10.35 -4.25
C PHE A 70 0.83 11.49 -3.24
N THR A 71 -0.05 12.49 -3.28
CA THR A 71 -0.11 13.55 -2.27
C THR A 71 -1.54 13.66 -1.76
N LEU A 72 -1.72 14.14 -0.52
CA LEU A 72 -3.05 14.44 0.02
C LEU A 72 -3.82 15.41 -0.88
N SER A 73 -3.12 16.39 -1.46
CA SER A 73 -3.69 17.35 -2.41
C SER A 73 -4.21 16.68 -3.68
N ARG A 74 -3.49 15.68 -4.22
CA ARG A 74 -3.92 14.94 -5.41
C ARG A 74 -5.14 14.07 -5.10
N LEU A 75 -5.11 13.34 -3.99
CA LEU A 75 -6.25 12.56 -3.52
C LEU A 75 -7.48 13.45 -3.29
N GLN A 76 -7.31 14.63 -2.69
CA GLN A 76 -8.42 15.57 -2.49
C GLN A 76 -9.04 16.04 -3.79
N LYS A 77 -8.21 16.30 -4.82
CA LYS A 77 -8.71 16.69 -6.14
C LYS A 77 -9.45 15.54 -6.83
N THR A 78 -8.90 14.32 -6.75
CA THR A 78 -9.51 13.12 -7.32
C THR A 78 -10.84 12.78 -6.65
N PHE A 79 -10.91 12.93 -5.32
CA PHE A 79 -12.08 12.62 -4.51
C PHE A 79 -12.67 13.88 -3.88
N SER A 80 -13.04 14.84 -4.72
CA SER A 80 -13.48 16.18 -4.32
C SER A 80 -14.68 16.19 -3.35
N SER A 81 -15.47 15.11 -3.32
CA SER A 81 -16.60 14.91 -2.41
C SER A 81 -16.25 14.46 -0.98
N ILE A 82 -14.97 14.16 -0.68
CA ILE A 82 -14.49 13.73 0.65
C ILE A 82 -14.27 14.92 1.60
N GLY A 83 -14.20 16.14 1.06
CA GLY A 83 -13.99 17.36 1.83
C GLY A 83 -12.51 17.74 1.94
N SER A 84 -11.97 17.73 3.17
CA SER A 84 -10.66 18.32 3.49
C SER A 84 -9.49 17.35 3.39
N LYS A 85 -8.25 17.86 3.24
CA LYS A 85 -7.01 17.04 3.33
C LYS A 85 -6.89 16.30 4.66
N ILE A 86 -7.41 16.87 5.74
CA ILE A 86 -7.43 16.27 7.08
C ILE A 86 -8.29 15.01 7.08
N THR A 87 -9.45 15.05 6.43
CA THR A 87 -10.34 13.89 6.28
C THR A 87 -9.67 12.76 5.51
N ILE A 88 -8.98 13.09 4.41
CA ILE A 88 -8.24 12.10 3.62
C ILE A 88 -7.08 11.51 4.41
N ALA A 89 -6.31 12.34 5.13
CA ALA A 89 -5.25 11.85 6.00
C ALA A 89 -5.79 10.91 7.08
N SER A 90 -6.96 11.22 7.67
CA SER A 90 -7.64 10.32 8.60
C SER A 90 -8.04 9.00 7.95
N TYR A 91 -8.57 9.02 6.72
CA TYR A 91 -8.91 7.77 6.01
C TYR A 91 -7.67 6.94 5.67
N LEU A 92 -6.56 7.58 5.29
CA LEU A 92 -5.30 6.87 5.09
C LEU A 92 -4.82 6.19 6.38
N ASN A 93 -4.87 6.88 7.52
CA ASN A 93 -4.49 6.28 8.80
C ASN A 93 -5.37 5.06 9.12
N LEU A 94 -6.69 5.14 8.89
CA LEU A 94 -7.59 4.01 9.10
C LEU A 94 -7.24 2.81 8.19
N LEU A 95 -6.85 3.06 6.94
CA LEU A 95 -6.41 2.01 6.02
C LEU A 95 -5.06 1.40 6.43
N GLU A 96 -4.16 2.21 7.00
CA GLU A 96 -2.89 1.73 7.56
C GLU A 96 -3.09 0.90 8.83
N ASP A 97 -3.95 1.36 9.74
CA ASP A 97 -4.29 0.65 10.98
C ASP A 97 -4.99 -0.69 10.70
N ALA A 98 -5.78 -0.76 9.63
CA ALA A 98 -6.43 -1.98 9.16
C ALA A 98 -5.53 -2.87 8.27
N TYR A 99 -4.25 -2.52 8.09
CA TYR A 99 -3.29 -3.26 7.26
C TYR A 99 -3.73 -3.44 5.80
N ILE A 100 -4.57 -2.55 5.25
CA ILE A 100 -4.91 -2.61 3.82
C ILE A 100 -3.76 -2.02 2.99
N ILE A 101 -3.24 -0.88 3.44
CA ILE A 101 -2.10 -0.20 2.83
C ILE A 101 -1.07 0.24 3.87
N PHE A 102 0.10 0.67 3.43
CA PHE A 102 1.12 1.33 4.21
C PHE A 102 1.65 2.52 3.42
N THR A 103 2.02 3.61 4.08
CA THR A 103 2.63 4.75 3.40
C THR A 103 4.13 4.83 3.65
N LEU A 104 4.89 5.07 2.58
CA LEU A 104 6.33 5.31 2.63
C LEU A 104 6.60 6.78 2.35
N PRO A 105 7.04 7.57 3.34
CA PRO A 105 7.32 8.99 3.15
C PRO A 105 8.63 9.21 2.37
N ARG A 106 8.70 10.32 1.62
CA ARG A 106 9.96 10.77 1.03
C ARG A 106 10.93 11.18 2.12
N PHE A 107 12.20 10.77 1.97
CA PHE A 107 13.27 11.19 2.85
C PHE A 107 13.42 12.71 2.82
N SER A 108 13.41 13.31 4.00
CA SER A 108 13.76 14.72 4.19
C SER A 108 14.24 14.93 5.62
N TYR A 109 15.20 15.83 5.80
CA TYR A 109 15.66 16.20 7.14
C TYR A 109 14.58 16.96 7.92
N SER A 110 13.74 17.75 7.25
CA SER A 110 12.64 18.48 7.88
C SER A 110 11.41 17.59 8.08
N GLN A 111 10.80 17.67 9.26
CA GLN A 111 9.54 16.97 9.56
C GLN A 111 8.36 17.58 8.79
N ASN A 112 8.34 18.90 8.64
CA ASN A 112 7.26 19.60 7.95
C ASN A 112 7.26 19.27 6.45
N SER A 113 8.44 19.18 5.83
CA SER A 113 8.54 18.76 4.43
C SER A 113 8.07 17.31 4.26
N ARG A 114 8.38 16.39 5.19
CA ARG A 114 7.88 15.00 5.14
C ARG A 114 6.35 14.89 5.12
N GLN A 115 5.64 15.80 5.79
CA GLN A 115 4.17 15.80 5.79
C GLN A 115 3.57 16.28 4.46
N ILE A 116 4.27 17.16 3.74
CA ILE A 116 3.79 17.79 2.51
C ILE A 116 4.26 17.02 1.27
N ASN A 117 5.43 16.41 1.35
CA ASN A 117 6.05 15.65 0.27
C ASN A 117 5.16 14.49 -0.18
N PRO A 118 5.29 14.07 -1.45
CA PRO A 118 4.64 12.85 -1.90
C PRO A 118 5.06 11.64 -1.06
N LYS A 119 4.14 10.67 -0.98
CA LYS A 119 4.34 9.38 -0.34
C LYS A 119 4.09 8.28 -1.38
N LYS A 120 4.73 7.13 -1.22
CA LYS A 120 4.33 5.90 -1.93
C LYS A 120 3.35 5.11 -1.07
N ALA A 121 2.39 4.42 -1.67
CA ALA A 121 1.48 3.49 -0.98
C ALA A 121 1.87 2.05 -1.32
N TYR A 122 1.84 1.15 -0.35
CA TYR A 122 2.11 -0.28 -0.52
C TYR A 122 0.96 -1.09 0.08
N ALA A 123 0.65 -2.26 -0.45
CA ALA A 123 -0.40 -3.13 0.07
C ALA A 123 0.21 -4.25 0.92
N ILE A 124 -0.58 -4.80 1.84
CA ILE A 124 -0.17 -5.95 2.67
C ILE A 124 0.11 -7.22 1.85
N ASP A 125 -0.49 -7.33 0.68
CA ASP A 125 -0.39 -8.53 -0.15
C ASP A 125 -0.71 -8.22 -1.62
N ASN A 126 -0.01 -8.90 -2.54
CA ASN A 126 -0.18 -8.70 -3.98
C ASN A 126 -1.47 -9.31 -4.51
N GLY A 127 -1.96 -10.40 -3.92
CA GLY A 127 -3.27 -10.96 -4.26
C GLY A 127 -4.39 -9.96 -3.98
N LEU A 128 -4.29 -9.21 -2.87
CA LEU A 128 -5.26 -8.16 -2.53
C LEU A 128 -5.28 -7.04 -3.59
N ILE A 129 -4.11 -6.66 -4.12
CA ILE A 129 -3.98 -5.70 -5.22
C ILE A 129 -4.65 -6.26 -6.48
N HIS A 130 -4.32 -7.51 -6.85
CA HIS A 130 -4.83 -8.18 -8.05
C HIS A 130 -6.37 -8.24 -8.05
N ALA A 131 -6.97 -8.69 -6.95
CA ALA A 131 -8.41 -8.93 -6.90
C ALA A 131 -9.25 -7.64 -6.79
N ASN A 132 -8.68 -6.54 -6.27
CA ASN A 132 -9.45 -5.33 -5.92
C ASN A 132 -9.09 -4.09 -6.75
N SER A 133 -8.23 -4.20 -7.76
CA SER A 133 -7.83 -3.03 -8.57
C SER A 133 -7.76 -3.34 -10.07
N VAL A 134 -7.98 -2.31 -10.89
CA VAL A 134 -7.80 -2.42 -12.34
C VAL A 134 -6.31 -2.25 -12.65
N LEU A 135 -5.63 -3.36 -12.95
CA LEU A 135 -4.24 -3.36 -13.36
C LEU A 135 -4.13 -2.89 -14.81
N PHE A 136 -3.62 -1.67 -15.00
CA PHE A 136 -3.22 -1.20 -16.33
C PHE A 136 -1.77 -1.62 -16.56
N SER A 137 -1.55 -2.68 -17.34
CA SER A 137 -0.29 -3.38 -17.65
C SER A 137 0.17 -4.43 -16.63
N GLU A 138 0.96 -5.41 -17.08
CA GLU A 138 1.68 -6.38 -16.23
C GLU A 138 2.74 -5.64 -15.40
N ASP A 139 2.31 -4.94 -14.35
CA ASP A 139 3.16 -4.13 -13.48
C ASP A 139 3.98 -5.00 -12.49
N ARG A 140 4.65 -6.04 -13.03
CA ARG A 140 5.44 -7.03 -12.27
C ARG A 140 6.53 -6.37 -11.41
N GLY A 141 7.12 -5.28 -11.93
CA GLY A 141 8.11 -4.49 -11.19
C GLY A 141 7.54 -3.91 -9.90
N ARG A 142 6.32 -3.39 -9.93
CA ARG A 142 5.66 -2.80 -8.75
C ARG A 142 5.20 -3.87 -7.75
N PHE A 143 4.83 -5.07 -8.23
CA PHE A 143 4.51 -6.20 -7.35
C PHE A 143 5.75 -6.70 -6.61
N LEU A 144 6.90 -6.72 -7.30
CA LEU A 144 8.20 -7.01 -6.68
C LEU A 144 8.59 -5.92 -5.68
N GLU A 145 8.46 -4.65 -6.05
CA GLU A 145 8.73 -3.50 -5.15
C GLU A 145 7.85 -3.57 -3.90
N ASN A 146 6.56 -3.90 -4.04
CA ASN A 146 5.64 -4.10 -2.93
C ASN A 146 6.09 -5.24 -2.00
N HIS A 147 6.48 -6.38 -2.57
CA HIS A 147 6.99 -7.50 -1.79
C HIS A 147 8.28 -7.13 -1.03
N ILE A 148 9.23 -6.46 -1.70
CA ILE A 148 10.47 -5.98 -1.08
C ILE A 148 10.15 -5.00 0.06
N PHE A 149 9.24 -4.06 -0.16
CA PHE A 149 8.80 -3.12 0.88
C PHE A 149 8.30 -3.86 2.12
N LEU A 150 7.44 -4.88 1.96
CA LEU A 150 6.91 -5.66 3.08
C LEU A 150 8.02 -6.37 3.87
N GLU A 151 9.01 -6.94 3.16
CA GLU A 151 10.17 -7.57 3.79
C GLU A 151 11.05 -6.56 4.55
N LEU A 152 11.28 -5.37 3.98
CA LEU A 152 12.01 -4.31 4.64
C LEU A 152 11.27 -3.77 5.86
N ARG A 153 9.95 -3.59 5.77
CA ARG A 153 9.09 -3.09 6.86
C ARG A 153 9.09 -4.03 8.07
N LYS A 154 9.23 -5.34 7.85
CA LYS A 154 9.39 -6.32 8.95
C LYS A 154 10.71 -6.15 9.71
N ARG A 155 11.75 -5.64 9.05
CA ARG A 155 13.12 -5.56 9.59
C ARG A 155 13.48 -4.17 10.10
N TYR A 156 12.91 -3.12 9.51
CA TYR A 156 13.31 -1.74 9.74
C TYR A 156 12.14 -0.86 10.16
N ARG A 157 12.38 -0.04 11.19
CA ARG A 157 11.37 0.88 11.75
C ARG A 157 11.25 2.19 10.97
N GLU A 158 12.36 2.70 10.45
CA GLU A 158 12.43 3.98 9.75
C GLU A 158 12.85 3.75 8.30
N LEU A 159 11.84 3.69 7.43
CA LEU A 159 11.97 3.53 5.99
C LEU A 159 11.50 4.80 5.29
N PHE A 160 12.22 5.15 4.22
CA PHE A 160 11.88 6.25 3.34
C PHE A 160 12.15 5.85 1.88
N TYR A 161 11.64 6.60 0.93
CA TYR A 161 12.17 6.60 -0.44
C TYR A 161 12.87 7.93 -0.71
N PHE A 162 13.72 8.02 -1.73
CA PHE A 162 14.37 9.26 -2.11
C PHE A 162 14.20 9.54 -3.60
N ARG A 163 13.93 10.82 -3.92
CA ARG A 163 13.78 11.25 -5.31
C ARG A 163 14.26 12.68 -5.49
N GLU A 164 15.34 12.89 -6.22
CA GLU A 164 15.78 14.22 -6.67
C GLU A 164 16.13 14.18 -8.16
N LYS A 165 17.43 14.13 -8.50
CA LYS A 165 17.91 13.91 -9.88
C LYS A 165 17.88 12.43 -10.29
N GLY A 166 17.76 11.54 -9.31
CA GLY A 166 17.52 10.11 -9.47
C GLY A 166 16.55 9.62 -8.39
N GLU A 167 16.13 8.38 -8.51
CA GLU A 167 15.22 7.71 -7.56
C GLU A 167 15.95 6.56 -6.87
N CYS A 168 15.75 6.45 -5.56
CA CYS A 168 16.12 5.29 -4.75
C CYS A 168 14.86 4.85 -3.99
N ASP A 169 14.45 3.61 -4.21
CA ASP A 169 13.15 3.12 -3.76
C ASP A 169 13.10 2.98 -2.24
N PHE A 170 14.20 2.54 -1.61
CA PHE A 170 14.23 2.37 -0.16
C PHE A 170 15.51 2.87 0.50
N ILE A 171 15.34 3.73 1.49
CA ILE A 171 16.37 4.20 2.41
C ILE A 171 16.02 3.73 3.82
N VAL A 172 16.97 3.07 4.46
CA VAL A 172 16.90 2.72 5.88
C VAL A 172 17.65 3.78 6.68
N LYS A 173 16.97 4.33 7.68
CA LYS A 173 17.58 5.23 8.66
C LYS A 173 17.54 4.58 10.03
N GLU A 174 18.65 4.64 10.76
CA GLU A 174 18.70 4.26 12.16
C GLU A 174 19.18 5.47 12.96
N GLN A 175 18.32 5.95 13.86
CA GLN A 175 18.56 7.16 14.66
C GLN A 175 18.89 8.37 13.77
N MET A 176 20.14 8.81 13.69
CA MET A 176 20.53 9.99 12.91
C MET A 176 21.26 9.65 11.61
N LYS A 177 21.48 8.36 11.31
CA LYS A 177 22.30 7.93 10.17
C LYS A 177 21.47 7.13 9.16
N ILE A 178 21.73 7.40 7.89
CA ILE A 178 21.29 6.51 6.81
C ILE A 178 22.23 5.29 6.84
N THR A 179 21.66 4.09 6.99
CA THR A 179 22.44 2.85 7.10
C THR A 179 22.42 2.03 5.82
N LYS A 180 21.36 2.16 5.01
CA LYS A 180 21.22 1.44 3.73
C LYS A 180 20.47 2.28 2.69
N ALA A 181 20.86 2.11 1.43
CA ALA A 181 20.12 2.51 0.24
C ALA A 181 19.96 1.24 -0.61
N ILE A 182 18.72 0.90 -0.95
CA ILE A 182 18.31 -0.34 -1.62
C ILE A 182 17.48 0.04 -2.84
#